data_AF-A0A1C2ECY4-F1
#
_entry.id   AF-A0A1C2ECY4-F1
#
_cell.length_a   1.000
_cell.length_b   1.000
_cell.length_c   1.000
_cell.angle_alpha   90.00
_cell.angle_beta   90.00
_cell.angle_gamma   90.00
#
_symmetry.space_group_name_H-M   'P 1'
#
loop_
_entity.id
_entity.type
_entity.pdbx_description
1 polymer ?
#
loop_
_entity_poly.entity_id
_entity_poly.type
_entity_poly.pdbx_seq_one_letter_code
_entity_poly.pdbx_strand_id
1 'polypeptide(L)'
;MLVILPMSLYRREQPSTVTITPARLILLGEELWRKTAGLQGRLAPETTSSLSMALIQLEQYCPKPAARLPQIKFSPSVISTEPDYRHRTVEALRDYCRSLLNTVEANPSASSQTATRQKLDELGLRTNLWSLDRALTRAIVGYEKLSRADSSLAQQRSAEQELEFLQLLLSACIDEVSLTLDAFLPAVLRTRVFKAFESNGRFLEAEVHRAVGPALLCLIVQGSMPQNEFEMFVGLNSESSKIEVVKLKALGILAVSNAKRGWVEPALPGWLAVCLIPHLQTPSGSLRQ
;
A
#
# COMPACT_ATOMS: atom_id res chain seq x y z
N MET A 1 -6.86 -68.25 -28.28
CA MET A 1 -6.78 -66.79 -28.45
C MET A 1 -7.46 -66.14 -27.26
N LEU A 2 -6.69 -65.71 -26.26
CA LEU A 2 -7.18 -64.96 -25.10
C LEU A 2 -7.09 -63.47 -25.42
N VAL A 3 -8.22 -62.77 -25.42
CA VAL A 3 -8.28 -61.32 -25.51
C VAL A 3 -8.31 -60.77 -24.09
N ILE A 4 -7.19 -60.18 -23.66
CA ILE A 4 -7.07 -59.46 -22.39
C ILE A 4 -7.52 -58.02 -22.66
N LEU A 5 -8.67 -57.61 -22.11
CA LEU A 5 -9.07 -56.21 -22.03
C LEU A 5 -8.37 -55.56 -20.82
N PRO A 6 -7.75 -54.36 -20.96
CA PRO A 6 -7.12 -53.69 -19.84
C PRO A 6 -8.17 -53.06 -18.93
N MET A 7 -8.03 -53.31 -17.62
CA MET A 7 -8.70 -52.55 -16.55
C MET A 7 -8.43 -51.05 -16.74
N SER A 8 -9.42 -50.30 -17.20
CA SER A 8 -9.37 -48.84 -17.14
C SER A 8 -9.54 -48.41 -15.68
N LEU A 9 -8.44 -47.85 -15.18
CA LEU A 9 -8.30 -47.04 -13.97
C LEU A 9 -9.61 -46.34 -13.56
N TYR A 10 -10.21 -46.83 -12.49
CA TYR A 10 -11.18 -46.09 -11.70
C TYR A 10 -10.41 -44.92 -11.03
N ARG A 11 -10.23 -43.82 -11.78
CA ARG A 11 -9.76 -42.55 -11.22
C ARG A 11 -10.84 -42.08 -10.27
N ARG A 12 -10.67 -42.36 -8.98
CA ARG A 12 -11.37 -41.64 -7.90
C ARG A 12 -11.07 -40.16 -8.13
N GLU A 13 -12.04 -39.43 -8.67
CA GLU A 13 -12.13 -38.00 -8.46
C GLU A 13 -12.21 -37.81 -6.95
N GLN A 14 -11.10 -37.34 -6.36
CA GLN A 14 -11.14 -36.87 -4.99
C GLN A 14 -12.13 -35.70 -4.95
N PRO A 15 -13.07 -35.67 -4.00
CA PRO A 15 -13.95 -34.52 -3.86
C PRO A 15 -13.06 -33.31 -3.60
N SER A 16 -13.09 -32.35 -4.52
CA SER A 16 -12.52 -31.03 -4.33
C SER A 16 -13.07 -30.48 -3.02
N THR A 17 -12.26 -30.49 -1.96
CA THR A 17 -12.63 -29.95 -0.67
C THR A 17 -12.87 -28.46 -0.86
N VAL A 18 -14.14 -28.07 -0.99
CA VAL A 18 -14.58 -26.67 -0.96
C VAL A 18 -14.05 -26.12 0.36
N THR A 19 -12.99 -25.32 0.28
CA THR A 19 -12.35 -24.76 1.46
C THR A 19 -13.24 -23.62 1.91
N ILE A 20 -14.16 -23.88 2.84
CA ILE A 20 -15.07 -22.88 3.37
C ILE A 20 -14.22 -21.77 3.99
N THR A 21 -14.27 -20.57 3.41
CA THR A 21 -13.55 -19.42 3.94
C THR A 21 -14.23 -18.95 5.24
N PRO A 22 -13.49 -18.88 6.36
CA PRO A 22 -14.04 -18.39 7.63
C PRO A 22 -14.68 -17.00 7.48
N ALA A 23 -15.85 -16.80 8.11
CA ALA A 23 -16.59 -15.54 8.06
C ALA A 23 -15.74 -14.32 8.49
N ARG A 24 -14.83 -14.51 9.46
CA ARG A 24 -13.90 -13.47 9.90
C ARG A 24 -13.00 -12.96 8.78
N LEU A 25 -12.51 -13.83 7.90
CA LEU A 25 -11.67 -13.41 6.77
C LEU A 25 -12.47 -12.62 5.75
N ILE A 26 -13.73 -13.01 5.50
CA ILE A 26 -14.63 -12.26 4.62
C ILE A 26 -14.88 -10.85 5.16
N LEU A 27 -15.12 -10.71 6.47
CA LEU A 27 -15.28 -9.39 7.11
C LEU A 27 -14.01 -8.54 6.98
N LEU A 28 -12.82 -9.12 7.13
CA LEU A 28 -11.57 -8.40 6.92
C LEU A 28 -11.37 -8.00 5.45
N GLY A 29 -11.72 -8.88 4.50
CA GLY A 29 -11.69 -8.55 3.07
C GLY A 29 -12.63 -7.40 2.72
N GLU A 30 -13.85 -7.41 3.27
CA GLU A 30 -14.81 -6.32 3.13
C GLU A 30 -14.29 -5.01 3.72
N GLU A 31 -13.73 -5.06 4.92
CA GLU A 31 -13.19 -3.90 5.61
C GLU A 31 -12.01 -3.28 4.85
N LEU A 32 -11.11 -4.11 4.34
CA LEU A 32 -10.02 -3.67 3.48
C LEU A 32 -10.55 -2.95 2.24
N TRP A 33 -11.49 -3.57 1.53
CA TRP A 33 -12.09 -2.99 0.33
C TRP A 33 -12.78 -1.65 0.62
N ARG A 34 -13.58 -1.60 1.69
CA ARG A 34 -14.32 -0.40 2.12
C ARG A 34 -13.38 0.77 2.43
N LYS A 35 -12.29 0.51 3.18
CA LYS A 35 -11.31 1.55 3.49
C LYS A 35 -10.57 2.03 2.24
N THR A 36 -10.22 1.13 1.34
CA THR A 36 -9.52 1.50 0.12
C THR A 36 -10.42 2.30 -0.83
N ALA A 37 -11.71 1.97 -0.93
CA ALA A 37 -12.69 2.81 -1.61
C ALA A 37 -12.76 4.22 -0.99
N GLY A 38 -12.64 4.30 0.34
CA GLY A 38 -12.52 5.57 1.06
C GLY A 38 -11.31 6.42 0.66
N LEU A 39 -10.16 5.81 0.31
CA LEU A 39 -8.99 6.55 -0.17
C LEU A 39 -9.27 7.19 -1.53
N GLN A 40 -9.94 6.46 -2.43
CA GLN A 40 -10.27 6.95 -3.77
C GLN A 40 -11.17 8.19 -3.72
N GLY A 41 -12.12 8.24 -2.77
CA GLY A 41 -13.04 9.37 -2.64
C GLY A 41 -12.45 10.61 -1.95
N ARG A 42 -11.26 10.51 -1.34
CA ARG A 42 -10.66 11.59 -0.52
C ARG A 42 -9.52 12.34 -1.20
N LEU A 43 -8.89 11.73 -2.20
CA LEU A 43 -7.73 12.29 -2.88
C LEU A 43 -8.07 12.63 -4.32
N ALA A 44 -7.66 13.83 -4.74
CA ALA A 44 -7.70 14.17 -6.15
C ALA A 44 -6.79 13.24 -6.98
N PRO A 45 -7.10 12.98 -8.27
CA PRO A 45 -6.33 12.08 -9.12
C PRO A 45 -4.84 12.43 -9.22
N GLU A 46 -4.51 13.71 -9.27
CA GLU A 46 -3.14 14.21 -9.38
C GLU A 46 -2.37 13.97 -8.07
N THR A 47 -2.98 14.25 -6.92
CA THR A 47 -2.43 13.93 -5.59
C THR A 47 -2.23 12.42 -5.42
N THR A 48 -3.18 11.63 -5.90
CA THR A 48 -3.13 10.15 -5.92
C THR A 48 -1.93 9.66 -6.74
N SER A 49 -1.71 10.24 -7.93
CA SER A 49 -0.58 9.92 -8.79
C SER A 49 0.75 10.27 -8.14
N SER A 50 0.86 11.47 -7.57
CA SER A 50 2.07 11.92 -6.88
C SER A 50 2.39 11.10 -5.64
N LEU A 51 1.37 10.74 -4.84
CA LEU A 51 1.54 9.85 -3.70
C LEU A 51 2.01 8.46 -4.15
N SER A 52 1.43 7.93 -5.23
CA SER A 52 1.82 6.65 -5.79
C SER A 52 3.29 6.64 -6.22
N MET A 53 3.76 7.70 -6.86
CA MET A 53 5.17 7.83 -7.23
C MET A 53 6.08 7.91 -6.00
N ALA A 54 5.66 8.65 -4.97
CA ALA A 54 6.39 8.75 -3.71
C ALA A 54 6.52 7.39 -3.01
N LEU A 55 5.43 6.62 -2.97
CA LEU A 55 5.41 5.29 -2.39
C LEU A 55 6.34 4.33 -3.12
N ILE A 56 6.32 4.32 -4.45
CA ILE A 56 7.24 3.50 -5.27
C ILE A 56 8.69 3.84 -4.97
N GLN A 57 9.02 5.14 -4.85
CA GLN A 57 10.38 5.58 -4.50
C GLN A 57 10.77 5.13 -3.09
N LEU A 58 9.87 5.24 -2.11
CA LEU A 58 10.14 4.87 -0.72
C LEU A 58 10.22 3.35 -0.51
N GLU A 59 9.47 2.56 -1.28
CA GLU A 59 9.50 1.10 -1.22
C GLU A 59 10.86 0.52 -1.64
N GLN A 60 11.62 1.22 -2.49
CA GLN A 60 13.00 0.83 -2.84
C GLN A 60 13.92 0.76 -1.61
N TYR A 61 13.58 1.48 -0.54
CA TYR A 61 14.34 1.55 0.70
C TYR A 61 13.71 0.72 1.82
N CYS A 62 12.56 0.07 1.60
CA CYS A 62 11.97 -0.81 2.59
C CYS A 62 12.86 -2.05 2.76
N PRO A 63 13.30 -2.36 4.00
CA PRO A 63 14.07 -3.58 4.23
C PRO A 63 13.21 -4.77 3.85
N LYS A 64 13.72 -5.60 2.93
CA LYS A 64 13.05 -6.85 2.58
C LYS A 64 13.04 -7.76 3.81
N PRO A 65 11.91 -8.42 4.11
CA PRO A 65 11.82 -9.26 5.29
C PRO A 65 12.81 -10.44 5.19
N ALA A 66 13.91 -10.37 5.92
CA ALA A 66 14.89 -11.46 6.03
C ALA A 66 14.42 -12.62 6.94
N ALA A 67 13.13 -12.66 7.26
CA ALA A 67 12.56 -13.66 8.14
C ALA A 67 12.49 -15.04 7.46
N ARG A 68 12.54 -16.10 8.25
CA ARG A 68 12.26 -17.46 7.79
C ARG A 68 10.86 -17.82 8.24
N LEU A 69 9.92 -17.86 7.30
CA LEU A 69 8.60 -18.44 7.56
C LEU A 69 8.75 -19.97 7.59
N PRO A 70 7.97 -20.69 8.43
CA PRO A 70 7.98 -22.14 8.40
C PRO A 70 7.54 -22.63 7.02
N GLN A 71 8.29 -23.59 6.47
CA GLN A 71 7.93 -24.19 5.19
C GLN A 71 6.73 -25.10 5.34
N ILE A 72 5.67 -24.80 4.60
CA ILE A 72 4.45 -25.58 4.60
C ILE A 72 4.08 -25.87 3.15
N LYS A 73 3.94 -27.15 2.79
CA LYS A 73 3.54 -27.57 1.45
C LYS A 73 2.03 -27.43 1.26
N PHE A 74 1.63 -26.55 0.36
CA PHE A 74 0.22 -26.39 -0.05
C PHE A 74 -0.02 -26.96 -1.45
N SER A 75 -1.25 -27.47 -1.68
CA SER A 75 -1.71 -27.79 -3.04
C SER A 75 -2.14 -26.49 -3.75
N PRO A 76 -1.94 -26.37 -5.08
CA PRO A 76 -2.39 -25.20 -5.82
C PRO A 76 -3.91 -25.03 -5.71
N SER A 77 -4.36 -23.82 -5.37
CA SER A 77 -5.78 -23.45 -5.39
C SER A 77 -6.29 -23.41 -6.82
N VAL A 78 -7.48 -23.95 -7.06
CA VAL A 78 -8.29 -23.54 -8.20
C VAL A 78 -8.85 -22.15 -7.86
N ILE A 79 -8.54 -21.15 -8.67
CA ILE A 79 -9.12 -19.80 -8.55
C ILE A 79 -10.63 -19.97 -8.63
N SER A 80 -11.36 -19.66 -7.56
CA SER A 80 -12.81 -19.70 -7.62
C SER A 80 -13.29 -18.56 -8.52
N THR A 81 -14.22 -18.86 -9.42
CA THR A 81 -14.96 -17.85 -10.19
C THR A 81 -16.07 -17.21 -9.35
N GLU A 82 -15.82 -16.95 -8.05
CA GLU A 82 -16.80 -16.31 -7.19
C GLU A 82 -16.97 -14.82 -7.59
N PRO A 83 -18.22 -14.34 -7.78
CA PRO A 83 -18.47 -12.96 -8.17
C PRO A 83 -18.21 -11.96 -7.03
N ASP A 84 -18.13 -12.42 -5.78
CA ASP A 84 -18.01 -11.57 -4.60
C ASP A 84 -16.58 -11.02 -4.45
N TYR A 85 -16.44 -9.70 -4.48
CA TYR A 85 -15.15 -8.99 -4.34
C TYR A 85 -14.47 -9.29 -2.99
N ARG A 86 -15.24 -9.58 -1.93
CA ARG A 86 -14.71 -9.91 -0.60
C ARG A 86 -13.95 -11.23 -0.64
N HIS A 87 -14.57 -12.23 -1.26
CA HIS A 87 -13.97 -13.54 -1.44
C HIS A 87 -12.75 -13.47 -2.36
N ARG A 88 -12.85 -12.76 -3.49
CA ARG A 88 -11.72 -12.56 -4.41
C ARG A 88 -10.53 -11.86 -3.74
N THR A 89 -10.78 -10.90 -2.84
CA THR A 89 -9.73 -10.23 -2.06
C THR A 89 -9.03 -11.20 -1.13
N VAL A 90 -9.80 -12.01 -0.39
CA VAL A 90 -9.25 -13.02 0.52
C VAL A 90 -8.49 -14.09 -0.26
N GLU A 91 -9.00 -14.57 -1.39
CA GLU A 91 -8.32 -15.55 -2.24
C GLU A 91 -7.01 -15.00 -2.82
N ALA A 92 -6.99 -13.76 -3.32
CA ALA A 92 -5.78 -13.15 -3.85
C ALA A 92 -4.66 -13.08 -2.80
N LEU A 93 -5.00 -12.69 -1.56
CA LEU A 93 -4.04 -12.66 -0.46
C LEU A 93 -3.70 -14.06 0.06
N ARG A 94 -4.64 -15.01 0.01
CA ARG A 94 -4.40 -16.42 0.37
C ARG A 94 -3.40 -17.08 -0.57
N ASP A 95 -3.55 -16.89 -1.88
CA ASP A 95 -2.59 -17.36 -2.88
C ASP A 95 -1.19 -16.81 -2.60
N TYR A 96 -1.11 -15.52 -2.22
CA TYR A 96 0.15 -14.88 -1.85
C TYR A 96 0.73 -15.46 -0.55
N CYS A 97 -0.08 -15.65 0.49
CA CYS A 97 0.31 -16.33 1.73
C CYS A 97 0.87 -17.73 1.47
N ARG A 98 0.20 -18.53 0.62
CA ARG A 98 0.69 -19.86 0.23
C ARG A 98 2.02 -19.76 -0.50
N SER A 99 2.18 -18.81 -1.42
CA SER A 99 3.46 -18.59 -2.09
C SER A 99 4.59 -18.27 -1.10
N LEU A 100 4.30 -17.51 -0.04
CA LEU A 100 5.28 -17.13 0.99
C LEU A 100 5.63 -18.28 1.95
N LEU A 101 4.63 -19.07 2.34
CA LEU A 101 4.82 -20.21 3.24
C LEU A 101 5.45 -21.42 2.54
N ASN A 102 5.37 -21.50 1.21
CA ASN A 102 6.04 -22.54 0.42
C ASN A 102 7.54 -22.26 0.20
N THR A 103 8.05 -21.03 0.41
CA THR A 103 9.46 -20.67 0.17
C THR A 103 10.33 -20.84 1.43
N VAL A 104 11.60 -21.24 1.26
CA VAL A 104 12.58 -21.44 2.37
C VAL A 104 12.92 -20.11 3.06
N GLU A 105 12.91 -19.03 2.29
CA GLU A 105 13.08 -17.66 2.77
C GLU A 105 11.74 -16.95 2.66
N ALA A 106 11.35 -16.14 3.66
CA ALA A 106 10.15 -15.30 3.59
C ALA A 106 10.35 -14.08 2.67
N ASN A 107 11.26 -14.19 1.71
CA ASN A 107 11.43 -13.21 0.65
C ASN A 107 10.48 -13.60 -0.48
N PRO A 108 9.35 -12.87 -0.67
CA PRO A 108 8.57 -13.07 -1.87
C PRO A 108 9.46 -12.87 -3.09
N SER A 109 9.35 -13.76 -4.07
CA SER A 109 9.93 -13.48 -5.39
C SER A 109 9.36 -12.14 -5.88
N ALA A 110 10.19 -11.28 -6.47
CA ALA A 110 9.71 -10.02 -7.03
C ALA A 110 8.53 -10.25 -8.00
N SER A 111 8.54 -11.37 -8.73
CA SER A 111 7.45 -11.82 -9.58
C SER A 111 6.14 -12.12 -8.85
N SER A 112 6.16 -12.83 -7.71
CA SER A 112 4.93 -13.15 -6.95
C SER A 112 4.34 -11.92 -6.29
N GLN A 113 5.19 -11.00 -5.85
CA GLN A 113 4.80 -9.72 -5.28
C GLN A 113 4.14 -8.82 -6.33
N THR A 114 4.77 -8.65 -7.51
CA THR A 114 4.19 -7.87 -8.62
C THR A 114 2.87 -8.46 -9.10
N ALA A 115 2.80 -9.79 -9.26
CA ALA A 115 1.57 -10.46 -9.67
C ALA A 115 0.44 -10.28 -8.63
N THR A 116 0.77 -10.32 -7.34
CA THR A 116 -0.21 -10.09 -6.27
C THR A 116 -0.70 -8.64 -6.28
N ARG A 117 0.20 -7.66 -6.40
CA ARG A 117 -0.17 -6.23 -6.52
C ARG A 117 -1.11 -6.00 -7.70
N GLN A 118 -0.78 -6.56 -8.87
CA GLN A 118 -1.64 -6.47 -10.05
C GLN A 118 -3.03 -7.06 -9.79
N LYS A 119 -3.12 -8.28 -9.22
CA LYS A 119 -4.41 -8.90 -8.87
C LYS A 119 -5.24 -8.03 -7.91
N LEU A 120 -4.60 -7.43 -6.90
CA LEU A 120 -5.27 -6.55 -5.95
C LEU A 120 -5.71 -5.23 -6.62
N ASP A 121 -4.91 -4.69 -7.53
CA ASP A 121 -5.27 -3.50 -8.31
C ASP A 121 -6.47 -3.75 -9.23
N GLU A 122 -6.54 -4.93 -9.87
CA GLU A 122 -7.69 -5.39 -10.66
C GLU A 122 -8.98 -5.53 -9.81
N LEU A 123 -8.85 -5.74 -8.50
CA LEU A 123 -9.95 -5.74 -7.53
C LEU A 123 -10.31 -4.34 -7.02
N GLY A 124 -9.63 -3.30 -7.50
CA GLY A 124 -9.82 -1.91 -7.07
C GLY A 124 -9.13 -1.56 -5.75
N LEU A 125 -8.25 -2.42 -5.23
CA LEU A 125 -7.55 -2.21 -3.96
C LEU A 125 -6.34 -1.27 -4.07
N ARG A 126 -6.02 -0.75 -5.26
CA ARG A 126 -5.05 0.33 -5.50
C ARG A 126 -3.84 0.28 -4.55
N THR A 127 -3.06 -0.78 -4.68
CA THR A 127 -1.84 -1.06 -3.91
C THR A 127 -0.73 -0.02 -4.12
N ASN A 128 -1.01 1.00 -4.92
CA ASN A 128 -0.18 2.17 -5.12
C ASN A 128 -0.49 3.33 -4.17
N LEU A 129 -1.47 3.20 -3.27
CA LEU A 129 -1.81 4.21 -2.25
C LEU A 129 -1.47 3.78 -0.82
N TRP A 130 -1.02 2.54 -0.65
CA TRP A 130 -0.60 1.96 0.62
C TRP A 130 0.42 0.86 0.33
N SER A 131 1.22 0.41 1.30
CA SER A 131 2.31 -0.53 1.01
C SER A 131 2.00 -1.96 1.45
N LEU A 132 1.90 -2.86 0.47
CA LEU A 132 1.79 -4.30 0.71
C LEU A 132 3.04 -4.84 1.43
N ASP A 133 4.21 -4.27 1.17
CA ASP A 133 5.48 -4.76 1.73
C ASP A 133 5.61 -4.46 3.21
N ARG A 134 5.15 -3.27 3.62
CA ARG A 134 5.07 -2.92 5.04
C ARG A 134 4.02 -3.77 5.75
N ALA A 135 2.86 -4.00 5.11
CA ALA A 135 1.84 -4.90 5.66
C ALA A 135 2.40 -6.32 5.86
N LEU A 136 3.11 -6.86 4.86
CA LEU A 136 3.77 -8.16 4.94
C LEU A 136 4.81 -8.19 6.07
N THR A 137 5.67 -7.17 6.16
CA THR A 137 6.70 -7.08 7.21
C THR A 137 6.05 -7.12 8.60
N ARG A 138 4.95 -6.38 8.81
CA ARG A 138 4.22 -6.41 10.08
C ARG A 138 3.55 -7.76 10.34
N ALA A 139 2.96 -8.38 9.32
CA ALA A 139 2.34 -9.68 9.43
C ALA A 139 3.35 -10.77 9.82
N ILE A 140 4.53 -10.77 9.21
CA ILE A 140 5.64 -11.66 9.55
C ILE A 140 6.07 -11.47 11.01
N VAL A 141 6.32 -10.22 11.43
CA VAL A 141 6.69 -9.92 12.82
C VAL A 141 5.59 -10.35 13.81
N GLY A 142 4.32 -10.16 13.45
CA GLY A 142 3.19 -10.62 14.25
C GLY A 142 3.14 -12.15 14.36
N TYR A 143 3.34 -12.84 13.24
CA TYR A 143 3.31 -14.29 13.15
C TYR A 143 4.45 -14.94 13.94
N GLU A 144 5.66 -14.39 13.88
CA GLU A 144 6.79 -14.84 14.71
C GLU A 144 6.50 -14.71 16.21
N LYS A 145 5.84 -13.64 16.63
CA LYS A 145 5.46 -13.44 18.04
C LYS A 145 4.45 -14.51 18.49
N LEU A 146 3.45 -14.80 17.67
CA LEU A 146 2.46 -15.85 17.96
C LEU A 146 3.12 -17.23 17.99
N SER A 147 3.97 -17.53 17.01
CA SER A 147 4.71 -18.80 16.93
C SER A 147 5.65 -19.04 18.13
N ARG A 148 6.20 -17.97 18.73
CA ARG A 148 7.02 -18.07 19.95
C ARG A 148 6.19 -18.23 21.22
N ALA A 149 4.98 -17.66 21.24
CA ALA A 149 4.08 -17.73 22.39
C ALA A 149 3.38 -19.08 22.49
N ASP A 150 3.16 -19.75 21.37
CA ASP A 150 2.46 -21.03 21.30
C ASP A 150 3.37 -22.13 20.71
N SER A 151 3.94 -22.95 21.60
CA SER A 151 4.78 -24.09 21.23
C SER A 151 4.01 -25.21 20.51
N SER A 152 2.67 -25.18 20.52
CA SER A 152 1.82 -26.15 19.82
C SER A 152 1.61 -25.82 18.34
N LEU A 153 1.75 -24.55 17.94
CA LEU A 153 1.71 -24.12 16.54
C LEU A 153 2.85 -24.71 15.71
N ALA A 154 3.97 -25.10 16.34
CA ALA A 154 5.06 -25.80 15.65
C ALA A 154 4.69 -27.25 15.23
N GLN A 155 3.63 -27.83 15.83
CA GLN A 155 3.16 -29.19 15.57
C GLN A 155 1.79 -29.23 14.86
N GLN A 156 1.07 -28.12 14.78
CA GLN A 156 -0.26 -28.02 14.15
C GLN A 156 -0.22 -27.89 12.62
N ARG A 157 -1.32 -28.37 12.01
CA ARG A 157 -1.51 -28.61 10.58
C ARG A 157 -1.36 -27.34 9.72
N SER A 158 -0.83 -27.53 8.52
CA SER A 158 -0.60 -26.53 7.46
C SER A 158 -1.73 -25.51 7.24
N ALA A 159 -2.99 -25.95 7.33
CA ALA A 159 -4.15 -25.12 7.05
C ALA A 159 -4.47 -24.09 8.15
N GLU A 160 -4.25 -24.41 9.43
CA GLU A 160 -4.50 -23.47 10.54
C GLU A 160 -3.48 -22.33 10.52
N GLN A 161 -2.21 -22.68 10.30
CA GLN A 161 -1.10 -21.73 10.13
C GLN A 161 -1.33 -20.79 8.93
N GLU A 162 -1.83 -21.31 7.80
CA GLU A 162 -2.22 -20.50 6.65
C GLU A 162 -3.29 -19.47 7.02
N LEU A 163 -4.35 -19.90 7.71
CA LEU A 163 -5.47 -19.04 8.09
C LEU A 163 -5.04 -17.95 9.08
N GLU A 164 -4.20 -18.29 10.04
CA GLU A 164 -3.68 -17.33 11.03
C GLU A 164 -2.76 -16.29 10.37
N PHE A 165 -1.84 -16.72 9.52
CA PHE A 165 -0.97 -15.81 8.78
C PHE A 165 -1.77 -14.91 7.82
N LEU A 166 -2.75 -15.46 7.12
CA LEU A 166 -3.66 -14.71 6.26
C LEU A 166 -4.46 -13.66 7.04
N GLN A 167 -4.93 -13.99 8.24
CA GLN A 167 -5.63 -13.06 9.11
C GLN A 167 -4.73 -11.90 9.55
N LEU A 168 -3.47 -12.18 9.90
CA LEU A 168 -2.48 -11.15 10.23
C LEU A 168 -2.17 -10.26 9.03
N LEU A 169 -2.00 -10.85 7.84
CA LEU A 169 -1.73 -10.10 6.62
C LEU A 169 -2.89 -9.17 6.25
N LEU A 170 -4.12 -9.67 6.28
CA LEU A 170 -5.32 -8.86 6.04
C LEU A 170 -5.42 -7.70 7.04
N SER A 171 -5.20 -7.98 8.32
CA SER A 171 -5.22 -6.94 9.37
C SER A 171 -4.14 -5.88 9.14
N ALA A 172 -2.92 -6.30 8.79
CA ALA A 172 -1.83 -5.38 8.50
C ALA A 172 -2.07 -4.53 7.24
N CYS A 173 -2.75 -5.09 6.22
CA CYS A 173 -3.18 -4.32 5.05
C CYS A 173 -4.23 -3.26 5.43
N ILE A 174 -5.21 -3.63 6.26
CA ILE A 174 -6.23 -2.71 6.78
C ILE A 174 -5.57 -1.58 7.57
N ASP A 175 -4.56 -1.87 8.38
CA ASP A 175 -3.82 -0.86 9.14
C ASP A 175 -3.05 0.09 8.21
N GLU A 176 -2.36 -0.40 7.18
CA GLU A 176 -1.67 0.44 6.19
C GLU A 176 -2.63 1.41 5.47
N VAL A 177 -3.79 0.90 5.04
CA VAL A 177 -4.83 1.74 4.42
C VAL A 177 -5.39 2.76 5.42
N SER A 178 -5.62 2.35 6.67
CA SER A 178 -6.13 3.23 7.74
C SER A 178 -5.16 4.36 8.05
N LEU A 179 -3.88 4.04 8.20
CA LEU A 179 -2.83 5.02 8.47
C LEU A 179 -2.72 6.05 7.33
N THR A 180 -2.91 5.61 6.08
CA THR A 180 -2.96 6.51 4.93
C THR A 180 -4.22 7.37 4.96
N LEU A 181 -5.39 6.79 5.21
CA LEU A 181 -6.65 7.53 5.35
C LEU A 181 -6.59 8.62 6.42
N ASP A 182 -6.01 8.29 7.57
CA ASP A 182 -5.89 9.20 8.72
C ASP A 182 -4.93 10.34 8.40
N ALA A 183 -3.88 10.08 7.63
CA ALA A 183 -2.94 11.11 7.17
C ALA A 183 -3.61 12.18 6.31
N PHE A 184 -4.66 11.82 5.58
CA PHE A 184 -5.42 12.71 4.71
C PHE A 184 -6.74 13.20 5.32
N LEU A 185 -6.97 13.00 6.62
CA LEU A 185 -8.03 13.72 7.31
C LEU A 185 -7.75 15.23 7.24
N PRO A 186 -8.73 16.09 6.89
CA PRO A 186 -8.47 17.52 6.63
C PRO A 186 -7.71 18.24 7.75
N ALA A 187 -8.08 17.98 9.01
CA ALA A 187 -7.41 18.55 10.18
C ALA A 187 -5.96 18.06 10.31
N VAL A 188 -5.73 16.75 10.13
CA VAL A 188 -4.40 16.13 10.22
C VAL A 188 -3.49 16.64 9.10
N LEU A 189 -4.00 16.64 7.86
CA LEU A 189 -3.27 17.11 6.70
C LEU A 189 -2.86 18.58 6.86
N ARG A 190 -3.79 19.45 7.28
CA ARG A 190 -3.51 20.87 7.56
C ARG A 190 -2.39 21.03 8.57
N THR A 191 -2.48 20.35 9.72
CA THR A 191 -1.45 20.40 10.77
C THR A 191 -0.09 19.94 10.24
N ARG A 192 -0.05 18.85 9.46
CA ARG A 192 1.20 18.31 8.93
C ARG A 192 1.83 19.21 7.87
N VAL A 193 1.03 19.79 6.98
CA VAL A 193 1.52 20.77 5.99
C VAL A 193 2.17 21.95 6.70
N PHE A 194 1.49 22.58 7.67
CA PHE A 194 2.06 23.73 8.37
C PHE A 194 3.31 23.39 9.19
N LYS A 195 3.28 22.27 9.91
CA LYS A 195 4.45 21.79 10.63
C LYS A 195 5.65 21.57 9.69
N ALA A 196 5.43 21.08 8.47
CA ALA A 196 6.49 20.91 7.49
C ALA A 196 7.17 22.25 7.16
N PHE A 197 6.42 23.33 6.92
CA PHE A 197 7.00 24.66 6.67
C PHE A 197 7.70 25.27 7.91
N GLU A 198 7.32 24.86 9.11
CA GLU A 198 7.93 25.35 10.35
C GLU A 198 9.25 24.67 10.69
N SER A 199 9.34 23.35 10.43
CA SER A 199 10.42 22.53 10.98
C SER A 199 11.21 21.70 9.96
N ASN A 200 10.78 21.59 8.70
CA ASN A 200 11.51 20.79 7.73
C ASN A 200 12.71 21.58 7.17
N GLY A 201 13.91 20.99 7.30
CA GLY A 201 15.16 21.60 6.85
C GLY A 201 15.13 22.08 5.40
N ARG A 202 14.49 21.35 4.47
CA ARG A 202 14.43 21.73 3.06
C ARG A 202 13.63 23.00 2.79
N PHE A 203 12.53 23.20 3.54
CA PHE A 203 11.77 24.46 3.43
C PHE A 203 12.55 25.63 4.04
N LEU A 204 13.26 25.39 5.14
CA LEU A 204 14.06 26.42 5.82
C LEU A 204 15.29 26.81 5.00
N GLU A 205 16.01 25.84 4.44
CA GLU A 205 17.21 26.04 3.60
C GLU A 205 16.88 26.74 2.28
N ALA A 206 15.73 26.42 1.67
CA ALA A 206 15.26 27.12 0.48
C ALA A 206 14.54 28.44 0.79
N GLU A 207 14.50 28.86 2.06
CA GLU A 207 13.86 30.08 2.55
C GLU A 207 12.43 30.24 2.02
N VAL A 208 11.66 29.14 2.01
CA VAL A 208 10.27 29.16 1.52
C VAL A 208 9.38 29.82 2.55
N HIS A 209 8.58 30.79 2.12
CA HIS A 209 7.76 31.57 3.02
C HIS A 209 6.60 30.72 3.58
N ARG A 210 6.34 30.80 4.90
CA ARG A 210 5.30 29.99 5.57
C ARG A 210 3.88 30.27 5.05
N ALA A 211 3.64 31.48 4.51
CA ALA A 211 2.37 31.85 3.88
C ALA A 211 2.00 30.99 2.65
N VAL A 212 2.95 30.23 2.10
CA VAL A 212 2.70 29.26 1.03
C VAL A 212 1.88 28.06 1.52
N GLY A 213 1.93 27.72 2.81
CA GLY A 213 1.30 26.52 3.38
C GLY A 213 -0.18 26.34 3.01
N PRO A 214 -1.04 27.36 3.15
CA PRO A 214 -2.44 27.27 2.75
C PRO A 214 -2.64 26.98 1.25
N ALA A 215 -1.84 27.59 0.38
CA ALA A 215 -1.90 27.35 -1.07
C ALA A 215 -1.52 25.90 -1.40
N LEU A 216 -0.45 25.38 -0.78
CA LEU A 216 -0.04 23.98 -0.95
C LEU A 216 -1.10 23.01 -0.43
N LEU A 217 -1.69 23.27 0.74
CA LEU A 217 -2.78 22.47 1.28
C LEU A 217 -3.97 22.43 0.31
N CYS A 218 -4.35 23.59 -0.25
CA CYS A 218 -5.42 23.70 -1.22
C CYS A 218 -5.12 22.88 -2.48
N LEU A 219 -3.89 22.99 -3.01
CA LEU A 219 -3.45 22.21 -4.16
C LEU A 219 -3.46 20.70 -3.91
N ILE A 220 -3.03 20.24 -2.73
CA ILE A 220 -3.05 18.80 -2.37
C ILE A 220 -4.50 18.28 -2.34
N VAL A 221 -5.45 19.08 -1.85
CA VAL A 221 -6.87 18.68 -1.78
C VAL A 221 -7.54 18.74 -3.16
N GLN A 222 -7.26 19.77 -3.95
CA GLN A 222 -7.89 19.97 -5.27
C GLN A 222 -7.23 19.16 -6.40
N GLY A 223 -5.96 18.78 -6.24
CA GLY A 223 -5.18 18.02 -7.23
C GLY A 223 -4.56 18.88 -8.32
N SER A 224 -5.27 19.87 -8.84
CA SER A 224 -4.69 20.77 -9.85
C SER A 224 -5.37 22.13 -9.82
N MET A 225 -4.61 23.18 -10.14
CA MET A 225 -5.17 24.52 -10.33
C MET A 225 -4.33 25.36 -11.31
N PRO A 226 -4.90 26.41 -11.92
CA PRO A 226 -4.15 27.41 -12.67
C PRO A 226 -3.01 28.01 -11.84
N GLN A 227 -1.83 28.21 -12.43
CA GLN A 227 -0.67 28.73 -11.69
C GLN A 227 -0.94 30.13 -11.12
N ASN A 228 -1.66 30.99 -11.85
CA ASN A 228 -2.05 32.30 -11.38
C ASN A 228 -2.99 32.23 -10.16
N GLU A 229 -3.89 31.24 -10.10
CA GLU A 229 -4.72 31.00 -8.92
C GLU A 229 -3.90 30.53 -7.73
N PHE A 230 -2.93 29.63 -7.95
CA PHE A 230 -1.99 29.24 -6.92
C PHE A 230 -1.20 30.43 -6.38
N GLU A 231 -0.66 31.29 -7.27
CA GLU A 231 0.04 32.53 -6.90
C GLU A 231 -0.85 33.47 -6.06
N MET A 232 -2.14 33.59 -6.39
CA MET A 232 -3.09 34.36 -5.57
C MET A 232 -3.30 33.73 -4.19
N PHE A 233 -3.43 32.41 -4.10
CA PHE A 233 -3.62 31.71 -2.82
C PHE A 233 -2.42 31.74 -1.88
N VAL A 234 -1.21 31.98 -2.41
CA VAL A 234 -0.01 32.20 -1.57
C VAL A 234 -0.18 33.44 -0.66
N GLY A 235 -0.99 34.42 -1.08
CA GLY A 235 -1.33 35.58 -0.26
C GLY A 235 -0.17 36.57 -0.08
N LEU A 236 0.84 36.51 -0.95
CA LEU A 236 1.92 37.50 -1.05
C LEU A 236 1.66 38.43 -2.24
N ASN A 237 2.45 39.49 -2.39
CA ASN A 237 2.40 40.30 -3.61
C ASN A 237 2.78 39.46 -4.85
N SER A 238 2.44 39.92 -6.06
CA SER A 238 2.59 39.12 -7.28
C SER A 238 4.03 38.69 -7.56
N GLU A 239 5.02 39.55 -7.27
CA GLU A 239 6.43 39.24 -7.52
C GLU A 239 6.96 38.20 -6.53
N SER A 240 6.68 38.38 -5.24
CA SER A 240 7.03 37.40 -4.21
C SER A 240 6.35 36.05 -4.42
N SER A 241 5.07 36.04 -4.82
CA SER A 241 4.35 34.79 -5.08
C SER A 241 4.97 33.98 -6.22
N LYS A 242 5.42 34.66 -7.29
CA LYS A 242 6.14 34.01 -8.40
C LYS A 242 7.46 33.41 -7.95
N ILE A 243 8.21 34.13 -7.10
CA ILE A 243 9.47 33.63 -6.52
C ILE A 243 9.21 32.36 -5.70
N GLU A 244 8.18 32.35 -4.85
CA GLU A 244 7.82 31.17 -4.07
C GLU A 244 7.42 29.98 -4.95
N VAL A 245 6.66 30.21 -6.03
CA VAL A 245 6.35 29.15 -7.01
C VAL A 245 7.60 28.55 -7.64
N VAL A 246 8.59 29.39 -7.99
CA VAL A 246 9.89 28.91 -8.53
C VAL A 246 10.62 28.05 -7.50
N LYS A 247 10.69 28.48 -6.24
CA LYS A 247 11.30 27.70 -5.15
C LYS A 247 10.62 26.34 -4.98
N LEU A 248 9.28 26.30 -4.96
CA LEU A 248 8.53 25.06 -4.81
C LEU A 248 8.74 24.10 -5.99
N LYS A 249 8.83 24.62 -7.23
CA LYS A 249 9.19 23.81 -8.41
C LYS A 249 10.61 23.26 -8.29
N ALA A 250 11.57 24.07 -7.83
CA ALA A 250 12.95 23.64 -7.61
C ALA A 250 13.07 22.55 -6.53
N LEU A 251 12.22 22.61 -5.50
CA LEU A 251 12.10 21.58 -4.46
C LEU A 251 11.35 20.32 -4.93
N GLY A 252 10.79 20.32 -6.15
CA GLY A 252 9.98 19.24 -6.68
C GLY A 252 8.62 19.08 -6.00
N ILE A 253 8.08 20.14 -5.39
CA ILE A 253 6.78 20.17 -4.70
C ILE A 253 5.64 20.54 -5.66
N LEU A 254 5.97 21.29 -6.72
CA LEU A 254 5.04 21.62 -7.79
C LEU A 254 5.53 21.02 -9.09
N ALA A 255 4.63 20.35 -9.80
CA ALA A 255 4.81 19.95 -11.20
C ALA A 255 3.97 20.85 -12.11
N VAL A 256 4.43 21.03 -13.35
CA VAL A 256 3.58 21.58 -14.42
C VAL A 256 2.63 20.47 -14.86
N SER A 257 1.34 20.78 -14.98
CA SER A 257 0.36 19.80 -15.43
C SER A 257 0.67 19.32 -16.84
N ASN A 258 0.67 18.00 -17.04
CA ASN A 258 0.78 17.39 -18.36
C ASN A 258 -0.54 17.49 -19.15
N ALA A 259 -1.67 17.65 -18.46
CA ALA A 259 -3.00 17.70 -19.06
C ALA A 259 -3.43 19.11 -19.45
N LYS A 260 -3.00 20.13 -18.69
CA LYS A 260 -3.48 21.52 -18.84
C LYS A 260 -2.33 22.51 -18.83
N ARG A 261 -2.12 23.21 -19.96
CA ARG A 261 -1.10 24.26 -20.05
C ARG A 261 -1.38 25.37 -19.04
N GLY A 262 -0.34 25.79 -18.32
CA GLY A 262 -0.43 26.87 -17.32
C GLY A 262 -1.01 26.45 -15.97
N TRP A 263 -1.29 25.15 -15.78
CA TRP A 263 -1.72 24.59 -14.50
C TRP A 263 -0.54 23.98 -13.75
N VAL A 264 -0.68 23.96 -12.43
CA VAL A 264 0.24 23.28 -11.51
C VAL A 264 -0.48 22.14 -10.80
N GLU A 265 0.29 21.11 -10.48
CA GLU A 265 -0.12 19.90 -9.78
C GLU A 265 0.82 19.68 -8.58
N PRO A 266 0.35 19.06 -7.48
CA PRO A 266 1.20 18.73 -6.37
C PRO A 266 2.15 17.63 -6.81
N ALA A 267 3.45 17.86 -6.70
CA ALA A 267 4.45 16.82 -6.70
C ALA A 267 4.77 16.50 -5.24
N LEU A 268 4.64 15.23 -4.84
CA LEU A 268 4.89 14.79 -3.47
C LEU A 268 6.24 14.07 -3.45
N PRO A 269 7.39 14.78 -3.37
CA PRO A 269 8.68 14.11 -3.29
C PRO A 269 8.73 13.28 -2.01
N GLY A 270 9.49 12.17 -2.02
CA GLY A 270 9.50 11.19 -0.91
C GLY A 270 9.70 11.81 0.48
N TRP A 271 10.53 12.85 0.59
CA TRP A 271 10.74 13.57 1.85
C TRP A 271 9.49 14.31 2.35
N LEU A 272 8.72 14.93 1.45
CA LEU A 272 7.48 15.62 1.80
C LEU A 272 6.37 14.59 2.09
N ALA A 273 6.30 13.53 1.30
CA ALA A 273 5.39 12.41 1.54
C ALA A 273 5.59 11.82 2.94
N VAL A 274 6.84 11.66 3.39
CA VAL A 274 7.17 11.23 4.76
C VAL A 274 6.71 12.25 5.82
N CYS A 275 6.83 13.55 5.58
CA CYS A 275 6.31 14.57 6.51
C CYS A 275 4.79 14.52 6.62
N LEU A 276 4.10 14.34 5.49
CA LEU A 276 2.64 14.26 5.44
C LEU A 276 2.12 12.91 5.92
N ILE A 277 2.92 11.86 5.80
CA ILE A 277 2.55 10.48 6.08
C ILE A 277 3.71 9.79 6.84
N PRO A 278 3.85 10.02 8.16
CA PRO A 278 5.03 9.60 8.92
C PRO A 278 5.27 8.09 8.95
N HIS A 279 4.24 7.27 8.80
CA HIS A 279 4.39 5.81 8.78
C HIS A 279 5.04 5.29 7.49
N LEU A 280 5.28 6.15 6.49
CA LEU A 280 6.10 5.82 5.33
C LEU A 280 7.61 5.80 5.65
N GLN A 281 8.02 6.27 6.84
CA GLN A 281 9.40 6.20 7.27
C GLN A 281 9.87 4.75 7.34
N THR A 282 10.94 4.44 6.62
CA THR A 282 11.65 3.17 6.78
C THR A 282 12.39 3.16 8.12
N PRO A 283 12.47 2.02 8.83
CA PRO A 283 13.12 1.93 10.14
C PRO A 283 14.64 2.21 10.09
N SER A 284 15.23 2.31 8.90
CA SER A 284 16.57 2.85 8.69
C SER A 284 16.43 4.33 8.35
N GLY A 285 16.77 5.22 9.28
CA GLY A 285 16.77 6.68 9.11
C GLY A 285 17.82 7.18 8.11
N SER A 286 17.70 6.76 6.85
CA SER A 286 18.62 7.06 5.76
C SER A 286 17.83 7.44 4.49
N LEU A 287 16.90 8.38 4.60
CA LEU A 287 16.83 9.40 3.55
C LEU A 287 17.97 10.35 3.90
N ARG A 288 19.16 10.06 3.34
CA ARG A 288 20.36 10.88 3.57
C ARG A 288 20.00 12.34 3.32
N GLN A 289 20.36 13.14 4.32
CA GLN A 289 20.42 14.60 4.31
C GLN A 289 21.14 15.08 3.05
#